data_AF-A0A973PNG0-F1
#
_entry.id   AF-A0A973PNG0-F1
#
_cell.length_a   1.000
_cell.length_b   1.000
_cell.length_c   1.000
_cell.angle_alpha   90.00
_cell.angle_beta   90.00
_cell.angle_gamma   90.00
#
_symmetry.space_group_name_H-M   'P 1'
#
loop_
_entity.id
_entity.type
_entity.pdbx_description
1 polymer ?
#
loop_
_entity_poly.entity_id
_entity_poly.type
_entity_poly.pdbx_seq_one_letter_code
_entity_poly.pdbx_strand_id
1 'polypeptide(L)' 'EPTAIGRMRDVFVRQVAPAIARFCADPAQAPARAALVASQVLGMALCRHVLRVPPAVGLTKEELVEWLGPTFQRYLAD' A
#
# COMPACT_ATOMS: atom_id res chain seq x y z
N GLU A 1 -10.45 11.19 22.04
CA GLU A 1 -9.11 10.93 21.45
C GLU A 1 -9.26 10.37 20.05
N PRO A 2 -8.32 10.64 19.11
CA PRO A 2 -8.35 10.00 17.81
C PRO A 2 -8.09 8.50 17.99
N THR A 3 -9.00 7.67 17.47
CA THR A 3 -8.85 6.21 17.47
C THR A 3 -7.60 5.80 16.69
N ALA A 4 -7.06 4.60 16.96
CA ALA A 4 -5.94 4.05 16.19
C ALA A 4 -6.21 4.05 14.66
N ILE A 5 -7.47 3.80 14.27
CA ILE A 5 -7.97 3.90 12.90
C ILE A 5 -7.86 5.34 12.37
N GLY A 6 -8.27 6.33 13.16
CA GLY A 6 -8.15 7.75 12.80
C GLY A 6 -6.71 8.17 12.53
N ARG A 7 -5.75 7.72 13.36
CA ARG A 7 -4.32 8.00 13.15
C ARG A 7 -3.75 7.30 11.92
N MET A 8 -4.04 6.02 11.72
CA MET A 8 -3.61 5.29 10.51
C MET A 8 -4.18 5.91 9.23
N ARG A 9 -5.44 6.34 9.26
CA ARG A 9 -6.08 7.02 8.13
C ARG A 9 -5.43 8.38 7.85
N ASP A 10 -5.05 9.14 8.87
CA ASP A 10 -4.43 10.45 8.69
C ASP A 10 -3.00 10.34 8.13
N VAL A 11 -2.21 9.36 8.59
CA VAL A 11 -0.89 9.03 7.98
C VAL A 11 -1.07 8.66 6.51
N PHE A 12 -2.08 7.84 6.20
CA PHE A 12 -2.36 7.42 4.84
C PHE A 12 -2.70 8.61 3.93
N VAL A 13 -3.63 9.47 4.36
CA VAL A 13 -4.08 10.64 3.59
C VAL A 13 -2.97 11.68 3.42
N ARG A 14 -2.16 11.92 4.46
CA ARG A 14 -1.17 13.00 4.44
C ARG A 14 0.19 12.62 3.86
N GLN A 15 0.57 11.35 3.92
CA GLN A 15 1.92 10.91 3.53
C GLN A 15 1.90 9.98 2.32
N VAL A 16 0.98 9.02 2.29
CA VAL A 16 0.98 7.97 1.25
C VAL A 16 0.24 8.43 0.00
N ALA A 17 -0.95 9.01 0.13
CA ALA A 17 -1.73 9.48 -1.02
C ALA A 17 -1.00 10.53 -1.87
N PRO A 18 -0.33 11.56 -1.32
CA PRO A 18 0.41 12.53 -2.14
C PRO A 18 1.63 11.92 -2.85
N ALA A 19 2.31 10.99 -2.18
CA ALA A 19 3.45 10.27 -2.75
C ALA A 19 3.05 9.30 -3.86
N ILE A 20 1.79 8.89 -3.92
CA ILE A 20 1.23 8.05 -4.99
C ILE A 20 0.64 8.91 -6.11
N ALA A 21 -0.03 10.02 -5.78
CA ALA A 21 -0.64 10.92 -6.75
C ALA A 21 0.37 11.44 -7.79
N ARG A 22 1.64 11.64 -7.41
CA ARG A 22 2.72 12.03 -8.34
C ARG A 22 3.01 11.02 -9.46
N PHE A 23 2.57 9.77 -9.31
CA PHE A 23 2.77 8.71 -10.29
C PHE A 23 1.49 8.35 -11.06
N CYS A 24 0.33 8.88 -10.65
CA CYS A 24 -0.92 8.66 -11.38
C CYS A 24 -1.05 9.65 -12.53
N ALA A 25 -1.29 9.12 -13.74
CA ALA A 25 -1.54 9.96 -14.92
C ALA A 25 -2.88 10.71 -14.85
N ASP A 26 -3.89 10.13 -14.19
CA ASP A 26 -5.22 10.73 -13.99
C ASP A 26 -5.40 11.20 -12.52
N PRO A 27 -5.40 12.53 -12.26
CA PRO A 27 -5.62 13.08 -10.92
C PRO A 27 -6.98 12.72 -10.30
N ALA A 28 -8.02 12.50 -11.10
CA ALA A 28 -9.35 12.16 -10.60
C ALA A 28 -9.38 10.75 -10.01
N GLN A 29 -8.56 9.84 -10.54
CA GLN A 29 -8.45 8.47 -10.04
C GLN A 29 -7.39 8.29 -8.95
N ALA A 30 -6.51 9.28 -8.76
CA ALA A 30 -5.40 9.20 -7.81
C ALA A 30 -5.81 8.78 -6.37
N PRO A 31 -6.93 9.26 -5.78
CA PRO A 31 -7.34 8.81 -4.45
C PRO A 31 -7.70 7.32 -4.39
N ALA A 32 -8.42 6.82 -5.40
CA ALA A 32 -8.82 5.41 -5.46
C ALA A 32 -7.61 4.49 -5.69
N ARG A 33 -6.71 4.89 -6.60
CA ARG A 33 -5.45 4.19 -6.88
C ARG A 33 -4.52 4.17 -5.67
N ALA A 34 -4.42 5.28 -4.95
CA ALA A 34 -3.69 5.34 -3.68
C ALA A 34 -4.26 4.34 -2.68
N ALA A 35 -5.58 4.28 -2.51
CA ALA A 35 -6.22 3.32 -1.62
C ALA A 35 -5.95 1.85 -2.00
N LEU A 36 -5.86 1.53 -3.29
CA LEU A 36 -5.51 0.18 -3.77
C LEU A 36 -4.06 -0.20 -3.48
N VAL A 37 -3.11 0.71 -3.68
CA VAL A 37 -1.71 0.49 -3.30
C VAL A 37 -1.59 0.33 -1.77
N ALA A 38 -2.34 1.14 -1.01
CA ALA A 38 -2.40 1.05 0.44
C ALA A 38 -2.80 -0.34 0.94
N SER A 39 -3.86 -0.89 0.36
CA SER A 39 -4.46 -2.13 0.84
C SER A 39 -3.48 -3.29 0.67
N GLN A 40 -2.71 -3.29 -0.42
CA GLN A 40 -1.65 -4.26 -0.65
C GLN A 40 -0.50 -4.11 0.36
N VAL A 41 -0.02 -2.89 0.60
CA VAL A 41 1.06 -2.64 1.56
C VAL A 41 0.64 -3.01 2.97
N LEU A 42 -0.53 -2.54 3.41
CA LEU A 42 -1.05 -2.78 4.75
C LEU A 42 -1.42 -4.26 4.95
N GLY A 43 -2.02 -4.91 3.96
CA GLY A 43 -2.32 -6.34 3.99
C GLY A 43 -1.06 -7.18 4.11
N MET A 44 -0.02 -6.87 3.33
CA MET A 44 1.27 -7.55 3.43
C MET A 44 1.93 -7.32 4.79
N ALA A 45 1.93 -6.08 5.29
CA ALA A 45 2.49 -5.75 6.59
C ALA A 45 1.76 -6.45 7.74
N LEU A 46 0.42 -6.52 7.68
CA LEU A 46 -0.42 -7.26 8.63
C LEU A 46 -0.05 -8.74 8.63
N CYS A 47 -0.03 -9.39 7.46
CA CYS A 47 0.32 -10.79 7.31
C CYS A 47 1.74 -11.11 7.78
N ARG A 48 2.72 -10.26 7.42
CA ARG A 48 4.14 -10.49 7.70
C ARG A 48 4.52 -10.18 9.14
N HIS A 49 4.07 -9.07 9.70
CA HIS A 49 4.59 -8.57 10.99
C HIS A 49 3.67 -8.82 12.17
N VAL A 50 2.35 -8.78 11.97
CA VAL A 50 1.39 -8.90 13.07
C VAL A 50 0.90 -10.33 13.20
N LEU A 51 0.32 -10.87 12.12
CA LEU A 51 -0.18 -12.25 12.10
C LEU A 51 0.96 -13.27 11.95
N ARG A 52 2.11 -12.84 11.41
CA ARG A 52 3.30 -13.66 11.18
C ARG A 52 3.00 -14.95 10.41
N VAL A 53 2.18 -14.83 9.35
CA VAL A 53 1.83 -15.92 8.44
C VAL A 53 3.11 -16.51 7.83
N PRO A 54 3.44 -17.80 8.02
CA PRO A 54 4.79 -18.31 7.76
C PRO A 54 5.33 -18.04 6.34
N PRO A 55 4.54 -18.22 5.25
CA PRO A 55 4.99 -17.84 3.91
C PRO A 55 5.29 -16.34 3.77
N ALA A 56 4.50 -15.47 4.39
CA ALA A 56 4.67 -14.02 4.29
C ALA A 56 5.92 -13.53 5.05
N VAL A 57 6.27 -14.19 6.15
CA VAL A 57 7.52 -13.92 6.91
C VAL A 57 8.75 -14.34 6.11
N GLY A 58 8.67 -15.46 5.39
CA GLY A 58 9.78 -16.04 4.65
C GLY A 58 10.19 -15.29 3.38
N LEU A 59 9.29 -14.49 2.79
CA LEU A 59 9.59 -13.77 1.55
C LEU A 59 10.76 -12.80 1.73
N THR A 60 11.70 -12.80 0.80
CA THR A 60 12.72 -11.78 0.66
C THR A 60 12.13 -10.47 0.14
N LYS A 61 12.91 -9.40 0.19
CA LYS A 61 12.49 -8.11 -0.38
C LYS A 61 12.35 -8.22 -1.90
N GLU A 62 13.26 -8.95 -2.53
CA GLU A 62 13.31 -9.18 -3.98
C GLU A 62 12.06 -9.92 -4.44
N GLU A 63 11.69 -11.00 -3.75
CA GLU A 63 10.44 -11.73 -4.04
C GLU A 63 9.21 -10.85 -3.80
N LEU A 64 9.19 -10.03 -2.74
CA LEU A 64 8.08 -9.09 -2.52
C LEU A 64 7.95 -8.09 -3.67
N VAL A 65 9.05 -7.58 -4.21
CA VAL A 65 9.04 -6.67 -5.35
C VAL A 65 8.57 -7.39 -6.61
N GLU A 66 8.99 -8.64 -6.82
CA GLU A 66 8.55 -9.46 -7.95
C GLU A 66 7.03 -9.70 -7.94
N TRP A 67 6.47 -10.02 -6.77
CA TRP A 67 5.02 -10.26 -6.62
C TRP A 67 4.18 -8.98 -6.60
N LEU A 68 4.60 -7.95 -5.86
CA LEU A 68 3.80 -6.73 -5.65
C LEU A 68 4.06 -5.64 -6.70
N GLY A 69 5.25 -5.61 -7.30
CA GLY A 69 5.68 -4.62 -8.27
C GLY A 69 4.71 -4.48 -9.45
N PRO A 70 4.35 -5.57 -10.16
CA PRO A 70 3.38 -5.52 -11.27
C PRO A 70 2.00 -5.02 -10.83
N THR A 71 1.58 -5.38 -9.60
CA THR A 71 0.29 -4.93 -9.04
C THR A 71 0.30 -3.42 -8.80
N PHE A 72 1.40 -2.88 -8.26
CA PHE A 72 1.56 -1.45 -8.08
C PHE A 72 1.64 -0.72 -9.42
N GLN A 73 2.41 -1.26 -10.38
CA GLN A 73 2.51 -0.68 -11.70
C GLN A 73 1.13 -0.57 -12.36
N ARG A 74 0.31 -1.62 -12.30
CA ARG A 74 -1.08 -1.58 -12.79
C ARG A 74 -1.90 -0.47 -12.11
N TYR A 75 -1.83 -0.35 -10.78
CA TYR A 75 -2.58 0.71 -10.09
C TYR A 75 -2.07 2.12 -10.38
N LEU A 76 -0.81 2.29 -10.76
CA LEU A 76 -0.20 3.61 -10.98
C LEU A 76 -0.24 4.04 -12.45
N ALA A 77 -0.11 3.10 -13.39
CA ALA A 77 0.15 3.37 -14.80
C ALA A 77 -1.00 3.04 -15.75
N ASP A 78 -1.87 2.07 -15.41
CA ASP A 78 -3.02 1.67 -16.24
C ASP A 78 -4.30 2.34 -15.75
#